data_AF-A0A816GIN3-F1
#
_entry.id   AF-A0A816GIN3-F1
#
_cell.length_a   1.000
_cell.length_b   1.000
_cell.length_c   1.000
_cell.angle_alpha   90.00
_cell.angle_beta   90.00
_cell.angle_gamma   90.00
#
_symmetry.space_group_name_H-M   'P 1'
#
loop_
_entity.id
_entity.type
_entity.pdbx_description
1 polymer ?
#
loop_
_entity_poly.entity_id
_entity_poly.type
_entity_poly.pdbx_seq_one_letter_code
_entity_poly.pdbx_strand_id
1 'polypeptide(L)'
;MGHGGQISTLKHFNTPFRSCFTKSDSNYDRMIIQQNSSRPKGFMVWGGISSRGKTNLRFVEPGTKINSNYYINNILQPFLRQDIPRLFPKKERI
;
A
#
# COMPACT_ATOMS: atom_id res chain seq x y z
N MET A 1 29.27 12.26 0.10
CA MET A 1 27.96 12.87 0.43
C MET A 1 26.87 11.88 0.02
N GLY A 2 26.42 11.04 0.94
CA GLY A 2 25.46 9.97 0.65
C GLY A 2 24.06 10.37 1.09
N HIS A 3 23.12 10.45 0.16
CA HIS A 3 21.70 10.64 0.48
C HIS A 3 21.12 9.31 0.97
N GLY A 4 21.02 9.17 2.29
CA GLY A 4 20.27 8.09 2.93
C GLY A 4 18.77 8.28 2.67
N GLY A 5 18.16 7.33 1.98
CA GLY A 5 16.71 7.29 1.79
C GLY A 5 16.01 7.15 3.13
N GLN A 6 15.09 8.07 3.45
CA GLN A 6 14.25 7.94 4.63
C GLN A 6 13.19 6.86 4.38
N ILE A 7 13.29 5.77 5.12
CA ILE A 7 12.18 4.85 5.32
C ILE A 7 11.33 5.46 6.43
N SER A 8 10.27 6.18 6.06
CA SER A 8 9.31 6.70 7.03
C SER A 8 8.44 5.55 7.56
N THR A 9 8.74 5.07 8.77
CA THR A 9 7.81 4.26 9.55
C THR A 9 6.59 5.10 9.89
N LEU A 10 5.42 4.73 9.36
CA LEU A 10 4.15 5.36 9.74
C LEU A 10 3.96 5.18 11.25
N LYS A 11 3.95 6.30 11.97
CA LYS A 11 3.65 6.35 13.39
C LYS A 11 2.27 5.73 13.61
N HIS A 12 2.14 4.93 14.67
CA HIS A 12 0.88 4.39 15.15
C HIS A 12 -0.09 5.57 15.42
N PHE A 13 -1.01 5.83 14.50
CA PHE A 13 -2.14 6.71 14.75
C PHE A 13 -3.17 5.94 15.57
N ASN A 14 -3.23 6.26 16.87
CA ASN A 14 -4.16 5.66 17.82
C ASN A 14 -5.41 6.55 17.96
N THR A 15 -6.09 6.83 16.85
CA THR A 15 -7.39 7.53 16.82
C THR A 15 -8.44 6.65 16.14
N PRO A 16 -9.67 6.55 16.70
CA PRO A 16 -10.74 5.77 16.09
C PRO A 16 -11.17 6.40 14.77
N PHE A 17 -11.05 5.64 13.68
CA PHE A 17 -11.48 6.06 12.35
C PHE A 17 -13.02 6.01 12.31
N ARG A 18 -13.67 7.17 12.41
CA ARG A 18 -15.12 7.30 12.23
C ARG A 18 -15.40 7.66 10.77
N SER A 19 -15.90 6.72 9.98
CA SER A 19 -16.42 7.01 8.64
C SER A 19 -17.95 7.16 8.71
N CYS A 20 -18.47 8.35 8.44
CA CYS A 20 -19.90 8.60 8.30
C CYS A 20 -20.21 8.72 6.80
N PHE A 21 -21.05 7.85 6.25
CA PHE A 21 -21.55 8.01 4.87
C PHE A 21 -22.93 8.69 4.94
N THR A 22 -23.08 9.85 4.32
CA THR A 22 -24.38 10.50 4.13
C THR A 22 -24.86 10.20 2.71
N LYS A 23 -25.92 9.38 2.58
CA LYS A 23 -26.75 9.39 1.37
C LYS A 23 -27.73 10.55 1.48
N SER A 24 -27.99 11.24 0.38
CA SER A 24 -28.87 12.41 0.29
C SER A 24 -30.35 12.01 0.42
N ASP A 25 -30.76 11.43 1.55
CA ASP A 25 -32.16 11.18 1.87
C ASP A 25 -32.60 12.10 3.02
N SER A 26 -33.79 12.66 2.90
CA SER A 26 -34.36 13.71 3.77
C SER A 26 -34.84 13.21 5.14
N ASN A 27 -34.56 11.96 5.51
CA ASN A 27 -34.98 11.36 6.77
C ASN A 27 -33.76 10.95 7.62
N TYR A 28 -33.19 11.94 8.32
CA TYR A 28 -31.92 11.85 9.04
C TYR A 28 -31.96 10.94 10.30
N ASP A 29 -33.14 10.67 10.86
CA ASP A 29 -33.29 9.95 12.14
C ASP A 29 -32.92 8.46 12.07
N ARG A 30 -32.76 7.89 10.88
CA ARG A 30 -32.39 6.47 10.68
C ARG A 30 -31.00 6.24 10.11
N MET A 31 -30.18 7.28 9.96
CA MET A 31 -28.94 7.22 9.18
C MET A 31 -27.64 7.06 9.98
N ILE A 32 -27.68 6.90 11.30
CA ILE A 32 -26.47 6.55 12.06
C ILE A 32 -26.30 5.02 12.04
N ILE A 33 -25.70 4.51 10.96
CA ILE A 33 -25.04 3.20 11.02
C ILE A 33 -23.76 3.41 11.83
N GLN A 34 -23.87 3.36 13.17
CA GLN A 34 -22.72 3.16 14.04
C GLN A 34 -22.23 1.74 13.79
N GLN A 35 -21.40 1.55 12.76
CA GLN A 35 -20.60 0.34 12.69
C GLN A 35 -19.64 0.39 13.86
N ASN A 36 -20.02 -0.25 14.97
CA ASN A 36 -19.13 -0.67 16.02
C ASN A 36 -18.24 -1.79 15.48
N SER A 37 -17.44 -1.47 14.45
CA SER A 37 -16.48 -2.39 13.89
C SER A 37 -15.22 -2.25 14.72
N SER A 38 -14.83 -3.33 15.40
CA SER A 38 -13.44 -3.51 15.80
C SER A 38 -12.57 -3.14 14.60
N ARG A 39 -11.57 -2.27 14.81
CA ARG A 39 -10.68 -1.70 13.76
C ARG A 39 -10.59 -2.64 12.55
N PRO A 40 -11.04 -2.23 11.35
CA PRO A 40 -10.92 -3.09 10.18
C PRO A 40 -9.47 -3.52 10.04
N LYS A 41 -9.23 -4.81 9.79
CA LYS A 41 -7.87 -5.33 9.66
C LYS A 41 -7.16 -4.50 8.59
N GLY A 42 -6.15 -3.74 9.00
CA GLY A 42 -5.34 -2.97 8.07
C GLY A 42 -4.65 -3.91 7.09
N PHE A 43 -4.59 -3.51 5.82
CA PHE A 43 -3.79 -4.19 4.81
C PHE A 43 -2.64 -3.28 4.40
N MET A 44 -1.53 -3.87 4.01
CA MET A 44 -0.36 -3.14 3.55
C MET A 44 -0.14 -3.46 2.07
N VAL A 45 0.23 -2.44 1.30
CA VAL A 45 0.51 -2.58 -0.14
C VAL A 45 1.87 -1.96 -0.43
N TRP A 46 2.64 -2.65 -1.25
CA TRP A 46 3.87 -2.13 -1.82
C TRP A 46 3.65 -1.76 -3.28
N GLY A 47 4.15 -0.59 -3.67
CA GLY A 47 4.13 -0.11 -5.05
C GLY A 47 5.10 1.05 -5.23
N GLY A 48 5.63 1.19 -6.44
CA GLY A 48 6.53 2.27 -6.83
C GLY A 48 6.05 2.98 -8.10
N ILE A 49 6.44 4.24 -8.25
CA ILE A 49 6.20 5.04 -9.46
C ILE A 49 7.56 5.48 -9.99
N SER A 50 7.75 5.36 -11.30
CA SER A 50 8.94 5.83 -12.02
C SER A 50 8.53 6.68 -13.21
N SER A 51 9.49 7.39 -13.83
CA SER A 51 9.24 8.13 -15.08
C SER A 51 8.73 7.24 -16.22
N ARG A 52 8.97 5.93 -16.15
CA ARG A 52 8.53 4.94 -17.15
C ARG A 52 7.22 4.24 -16.78
N GLY A 53 6.59 4.66 -15.68
CA GLY A 53 5.31 4.15 -15.21
C GLY A 53 5.37 3.55 -13.80
N LYS A 54 4.22 2.99 -13.38
CA LYS A 54 4.02 2.38 -12.06
C LYS A 54 4.42 0.90 -12.04
N THR A 55 4.86 0.39 -10.89
CA THR A 55 5.04 -1.05 -10.65
C THR A 55 3.69 -1.72 -10.43
N ASN A 56 3.68 -3.05 -10.50
CA ASN A 56 2.57 -3.84 -9.98
C ASN A 56 2.44 -3.63 -8.46
N LEU A 57 1.21 -3.49 -7.99
CA LEU A 57 0.90 -3.39 -6.57
C LEU A 57 1.01 -4.79 -5.96
N ARG A 58 1.74 -4.91 -4.86
CA ARG A 58 1.96 -6.16 -4.13
C ARG A 58 1.31 -6.05 -2.76
N PHE A 59 0.29 -6.86 -2.53
CA PHE A 59 -0.41 -6.89 -1.26
C PHE A 59 0.40 -7.71 -0.26
N VAL A 60 0.60 -7.16 0.92
CA VAL A 60 1.18 -7.83 2.06
C VAL A 60 0.03 -8.38 2.89
N GLU A 61 0.16 -9.64 3.30
CA GLU A 61 -0.82 -10.29 4.15
C GLU A 61 -1.00 -9.53 5.48
N PRO A 62 -2.25 -9.31 5.93
CA PRO A 62 -2.51 -8.66 7.21
C PRO A 62 -1.84 -9.40 8.37
N GLY A 63 -1.12 -8.66 9.21
CA GLY A 63 -0.43 -9.23 10.38
C GLY A 63 0.98 -9.76 10.09
N THR A 64 1.44 -9.75 8.82
CA THR A 64 2.81 -10.13 8.50
C THR A 64 3.81 -9.09 9.00
N LYS A 65 4.82 -9.54 9.75
CA LYS A 65 5.98 -8.71 10.11
C LYS A 65 6.91 -8.59 8.91
N ILE A 66 7.00 -7.39 8.33
CA ILE A 66 7.96 -7.10 7.26
C ILE A 66 9.38 -7.17 7.83
N ASN A 67 10.09 -8.24 7.49
CA ASN A 67 11.51 -8.40 7.74
C ASN A 67 12.27 -8.42 6.40
N SER A 68 13.61 -8.42 6.46
CA SER A 68 14.44 -8.38 5.25
C SER A 68 14.21 -9.59 4.34
N ASN A 69 14.09 -10.80 4.90
CA ASN A 69 13.87 -12.01 4.11
C ASN A 69 12.51 -11.98 3.39
N TYR A 70 11.48 -11.51 4.08
CA TYR A 70 10.15 -11.32 3.51
C TYR A 70 10.19 -10.29 2.38
N TYR A 71 10.87 -9.16 2.59
CA TYR A 71 11.00 -8.12 1.57
C TYR A 71 11.74 -8.64 0.33
N ILE A 72 12.85 -9.36 0.52
CA ILE A 72 13.64 -9.91 -0.59
C ILE A 72 12.79 -10.89 -1.40
N ASN A 73 12.14 -11.84 -0.74
CA ASN A 73 11.46 -12.94 -1.41
C ASN A 73 10.10 -12.53 -1.99
N ASN A 74 9.30 -11.74 -1.26
CA ASN A 74 7.91 -11.46 -1.65
C ASN A 74 7.75 -10.13 -2.39
N ILE A 75 8.69 -9.20 -2.24
CA ILE A 75 8.60 -7.87 -2.87
C ILE A 75 9.69 -7.70 -3.93
N LEU A 76 10.96 -7.83 -3.54
CA LEU A 76 12.10 -7.48 -4.38
C LEU A 76 12.31 -8.45 -5.54
N GLN A 77 12.36 -9.76 -5.28
CA GLN A 77 12.55 -10.76 -6.33
C GLN A 77 11.44 -10.69 -7.41
N PRO A 78 10.15 -10.63 -7.06
CA PRO A 78 9.09 -10.44 -8.04
C PRO A 78 9.18 -9.12 -8.80
N PHE A 79 9.53 -8.01 -8.12
CA PHE A 79 9.74 -6.71 -8.75
C PHE A 79 10.85 -6.76 -9.82
N LEU A 80 12.01 -7.33 -9.48
CA LEU A 80 13.14 -7.44 -10.41
C LEU A 80 12.82 -8.33 -11.62
N ARG A 81 12.04 -9.39 -11.43
CA ARG A 81 11.69 -10.32 -12.51
C ARG A 81 10.59 -9.79 -13.44
N GLN A 82 9.60 -9.07 -12.90
CA GLN A 82 8.39 -8.71 -13.65
C GLN A 82 8.35 -7.24 -14.04
N ASP A 83 8.65 -6.35 -13.10
CA ASP A 83 8.46 -4.91 -13.29
C ASP A 83 9.66 -4.29 -14.00
N ILE A 84 10.89 -4.70 -13.66
CA ILE A 84 12.10 -4.14 -14.28
C ILE A 84 12.15 -4.37 -15.80
N PRO A 85 11.95 -5.58 -16.35
CA PRO A 85 11.99 -5.77 -17.81
C PRO A 85 10.88 -4.99 -18.52
N ARG A 86 9.72 -4.84 -17.89
CA ARG A 86 8.58 -4.08 -18.43
C ARG A 86 8.84 -2.57 -18.44
N LEU A 87 9.38 -2.03 -17.34
CA LEU A 87 9.67 -0.61 -17.21
C LEU A 87 10.95 -0.23 -17.96
N PHE A 88 11.93 -1.12 -18.00
CA PHE A 88 13.24 -0.90 -18.58
C PHE A 88 13.59 -2.01 -19.58
N PRO A 89 12.96 -2.01 -20.77
CA PRO A 89 13.38 -2.91 -21.83
C PRO A 89 14.83 -2.62 -22.20
N LYS A 90 15.62 -3.68 -22.41
CA LYS A 90 16.99 -3.52 -22.92
C LYS A 90 16.88 -2.85 -24.29
N LYS A 91 17.53 -1.69 -24.44
CA LYS A 91 17.72 -1.09 -25.77
C LYS A 91 18.51 -2.10 -26.59
N GLU A 92 17.92 -2.54 -27.70
CA GLU A 92 18.65 -3.24 -28.74
C GLU A 92 19.76 -2.29 -29.20
N ARG A 93 21.02 -2.70 -29.01
CA ARG A 93 22.14 -1.94 -29.56
C ARG A 93 22.06 -2.11 -31.07
N ILE A 94 21.62 -1.05 -31.75
CA ILE A 94 21.78 -0.88 -33.20
C ILE A 94 23.26 -0.64 -33.47
#